data_AF-A0A958CXM9-F1
#
_entry.id   AF-A0A958CXM9-F1
#
_cell.length_a   1.000
_cell.length_b   1.000
_cell.length_c   1.000
_cell.angle_alpha   90.00
_cell.angle_beta   90.00
_cell.angle_gamma   90.00
#
_symmetry.space_group_name_H-M   'P 1'
#
loop_
_entity.id
_entity.type
_entity.pdbx_description
1 polymer ?
#
loop_
_entity_poly.entity_id
_entity_poly.type
_entity_poly.pdbx_seq_one_letter_code
_entity_poly.pdbx_strand_id
1 'polypeptide(L)'
;ASSFYEHLPADEAFAMSQKFEFIYTPKSASWLNMIEIEFSAISRACLDRRIPTIDKLTTEVLAIVRERDAKRIKLNWQFSIPAARRKLNSHYRQVVPENSKFSDT
;
A
#
# COMPACT_ATOMS: atom_id res chain seq x y z
N ALA A 1 10.65 -8.17 12.25
CA ALA A 1 10.93 -9.19 13.29
C ALA A 1 11.72 -8.64 14.48
N SER A 2 12.62 -7.65 14.32
CA SER A 2 13.44 -7.16 15.46
C SER A 2 12.60 -6.60 16.61
N SER A 3 11.57 -5.80 16.32
CA SER A 3 10.75 -5.14 17.35
C SER A 3 10.08 -6.11 18.35
N PHE A 4 9.68 -7.32 17.93
CA PHE A 4 9.15 -8.30 18.89
C PHE A 4 10.23 -8.81 19.85
N TYR A 5 11.44 -9.07 19.36
CA TYR A 5 12.57 -9.47 20.21
C TYR A 5 13.12 -8.31 21.07
N GLU A 6 12.85 -7.06 20.68
CA GLU A 6 13.19 -5.86 21.47
C GLU A 6 12.23 -5.67 22.66
N HIS A 7 11.02 -6.24 22.62
CA HIS A 7 9.95 -5.96 23.60
C HIS A 7 9.32 -7.18 24.28
N LEU A 8 9.58 -8.41 23.80
CA LEU A 8 9.01 -9.64 24.33
C LEU A 8 10.12 -10.67 24.63
N PRO A 9 9.89 -11.60 25.56
CA PRO A 9 10.71 -12.80 25.72
C PRO A 9 10.89 -13.57 24.41
N ALA A 10 12.02 -14.24 24.22
CA ALA A 10 12.40 -14.80 22.93
C ALA A 10 11.41 -15.84 22.38
N ASP A 11 10.80 -16.64 23.26
CA ASP A 11 9.77 -17.62 22.93
C ASP A 11 8.45 -16.96 22.50
N GLU A 12 8.01 -15.92 23.21
CA GLU A 12 6.85 -15.11 22.85
C GLU A 12 7.05 -14.33 21.54
N ALA A 13 8.22 -13.71 21.40
CA ALA A 13 8.60 -12.96 20.19
C ALA A 13 8.62 -13.86 18.96
N PHE A 14 9.19 -15.07 19.09
CA PHE A 14 9.16 -16.06 18.03
C PHE A 14 7.72 -16.45 17.69
N ALA A 15 6.92 -16.84 18.69
CA ALA A 15 5.53 -17.24 18.49
C ALA A 15 4.69 -16.15 17.82
N MET A 16 4.88 -14.88 18.19
CA MET A 16 4.21 -13.75 17.54
C MET A 16 4.71 -13.52 16.13
N SER A 17 6.02 -13.63 15.88
CA SER A 17 6.57 -13.47 14.53
C SER A 17 5.99 -14.47 13.52
N GLN A 18 5.70 -15.70 13.96
CA GLN A 18 5.14 -16.76 13.13
C GLN A 18 3.65 -16.53 12.77
N LYS A 19 2.96 -15.58 13.42
CA LYS A 19 1.56 -15.25 13.13
C LYS A 19 1.39 -14.27 11.96
N PHE A 20 2.49 -13.69 11.46
CA PHE A 20 2.45 -12.68 10.39
C PHE A 20 3.11 -13.21 9.13
N GLU A 21 2.43 -13.04 8.01
CA GLU A 21 3.03 -13.13 6.69
C GLU A 21 3.44 -11.72 6.23
N PHE A 22 4.73 -11.51 6.02
CA PHE A 22 5.23 -10.23 5.55
C PHE A 22 5.21 -10.19 4.02
N ILE A 23 4.26 -9.43 3.47
CA ILE A 23 4.23 -9.11 2.04
C ILE A 23 5.04 -7.84 1.81
N TYR A 24 6.25 -7.99 1.30
CA TYR A 24 7.13 -6.86 1.04
C TYR A 24 6.73 -6.11 -0.23
N THR A 25 6.44 -4.81 -0.08
CA THR A 25 6.30 -3.90 -1.23
C THR A 25 7.68 -3.39 -1.68
N PRO A 26 7.94 -3.30 -3.00
CA PRO A 26 9.17 -2.70 -3.50
C PRO A 26 9.32 -1.24 -3.03
N LYS A 27 10.55 -0.82 -2.70
CA LYS A 27 10.84 0.51 -2.11
C LYS A 27 10.27 1.71 -2.91
N SER A 28 10.10 1.57 -4.22
CA SER A 28 9.60 2.63 -5.11
C SER A 28 8.26 2.26 -5.78
N ALA A 29 7.48 1.38 -5.15
CA ALA A 29 6.17 0.93 -5.63
C ALA A 29 5.03 1.42 -4.75
N SER A 30 5.16 2.63 -4.20
CA SER A 30 4.17 3.26 -3.32
C SER A 30 2.78 3.33 -3.99
N TRP A 31 2.75 3.55 -5.31
CA TRP A 31 1.54 3.55 -6.14
C TRP A 31 0.80 2.20 -6.24
N LEU A 32 1.41 1.09 -5.82
CA LEU A 32 0.76 -0.23 -5.66
C LEU A 32 0.18 -0.44 -4.25
N ASN A 33 0.41 0.49 -3.33
CA ASN A 33 -0.05 0.37 -1.96
C ASN A 33 -1.52 0.82 -1.85
N MET A 34 -2.38 -0.12 -1.46
CA MET A 34 -3.82 0.13 -1.26
C MET A 34 -4.08 1.32 -0.34
N ILE A 35 -3.28 1.48 0.73
CA ILE A 35 -3.49 2.58 1.68
C ILE A 35 -3.21 3.95 1.05
N GLU A 36 -2.27 4.05 0.10
CA GLU A 36 -1.97 5.31 -0.58
C GLU A 36 -3.11 5.75 -1.50
N ILE A 37 -3.81 4.79 -2.12
CA ILE A 37 -5.01 5.05 -2.91
C ILE A 37 -6.13 5.60 -2.02
N GLU A 38 -6.34 5.01 -0.83
CA GLU A 38 -7.31 5.50 0.14
C GLU A 38 -6.95 6.88 0.66
N PHE A 39 -5.66 7.15 0.96
CA PHE A 39 -5.24 8.50 1.35
C PHE A 39 -5.46 9.53 0.24
N SER A 40 -5.19 9.18 -1.03
CA SER A 40 -5.52 10.04 -2.17
C SER A 40 -7.01 10.33 -2.28
N ALA A 41 -7.87 9.34 -2.00
CA ALA A 41 -9.31 9.51 -2.02
C ALA A 41 -9.80 10.43 -0.88
N ILE A 42 -9.32 10.20 0.35
CA ILE A 42 -9.63 11.06 1.52
C ILE A 42 -9.13 12.49 1.28
N SER A 43 -7.92 12.63 0.72
CA SER A 43 -7.35 13.95 0.43
C SER A 43 -8.23 14.77 -0.49
N ARG A 44 -8.73 14.16 -1.57
CA ARG A 44 -9.64 14.81 -2.53
C ARG A 44 -11.04 15.05 -1.94
N ALA A 45 -11.47 14.25 -0.98
CA ALA A 45 -12.81 14.33 -0.40
C ALA A 45 -12.94 15.39 0.71
N CYS A 46 -11.93 15.58 1.57
CA CYS A 46 -12.02 16.58 2.65
C CYS A 46 -10.76 17.36 3.00
N LEU A 47 -9.58 17.01 2.48
CA LEU A 47 -8.32 17.62 2.93
C LEU A 47 -7.83 18.76 2.05
N ASP A 48 -8.52 19.10 0.96
CA ASP A 48 -8.25 20.28 0.13
C ASP A 48 -8.72 21.59 0.80
N ARG A 49 -8.46 21.72 2.10
CA ARG A 49 -8.80 22.88 2.93
C ARG A 49 -8.03 22.84 4.24
N ARG A 50 -7.89 24.00 4.88
CA ARG A 50 -7.36 24.08 6.24
C ARG A 50 -8.39 23.58 7.26
N ILE A 51 -7.96 22.67 8.13
CA ILE A 51 -8.73 22.20 9.28
C ILE A 51 -7.99 22.63 10.56
N PRO A 52 -8.59 23.46 11.43
CA PRO A 52 -7.87 24.16 12.48
C PRO A 52 -7.48 23.29 13.69
N THR A 53 -8.10 22.12 13.86
CA THR A 53 -7.88 21.26 15.03
C THR A 53 -7.81 19.79 14.64
N ILE A 54 -7.07 19.01 15.42
CA ILE A 54 -6.96 17.56 15.22
C ILE A 54 -8.31 16.85 15.44
N ASP A 55 -9.12 17.29 16.41
CA ASP A 55 -10.44 16.69 16.67
C ASP A 55 -11.39 16.86 15.47
N LYS A 56 -11.36 18.04 14.84
CA LYS A 56 -12.16 18.31 13.64
C LYS A 56 -11.64 17.48 12.48
N LEU A 57 -10.32 17.39 12.29
CA LEU A 57 -9.72 16.55 11.25
C LEU A 57 -10.14 15.08 11.41
N THR A 58 -10.02 14.54 12.62
CA THR A 58 -10.41 13.17 12.95
C THR A 58 -11.88 12.91 12.62
N THR A 59 -12.77 13.81 13.04
CA THR A 59 -14.21 13.68 12.81
C THR A 59 -14.54 13.64 11.31
N GLU A 60 -13.93 14.52 10.52
CA GLU A 60 -14.16 14.64 9.08
C GLU A 60 -13.61 13.43 8.32
N VAL A 61 -12.39 12.97 8.67
CA VAL A 61 -11.79 11.77 8.08
C VAL A 61 -12.63 10.53 8.39
N LEU A 62 -13.06 10.36 9.65
CA LEU A 62 -13.91 9.23 10.05
C LEU A 62 -15.29 9.26 9.38
N ALA A 63 -15.84 10.44 9.09
CA ALA A 63 -17.08 10.55 8.32
C ALA A 63 -16.90 10.01 6.90
N ILE A 64 -15.82 10.38 6.20
CA ILE A 64 -15.53 9.89 4.85
C ILE A 64 -15.21 8.40 4.83
N VAL A 65 -14.44 7.91 5.80
CA VAL A 65 -14.14 6.47 5.88
C VAL A 65 -15.44 5.68 6.04
N ARG A 66 -16.35 6.11 6.92
CA ARG A 66 -17.67 5.48 7.09
C ARG A 66 -18.52 5.56 5.82
N GLU A 67 -18.53 6.70 5.13
CA GLU A 67 -19.27 6.86 3.89
C GLU A 67 -18.75 5.90 2.79
N ARG A 68 -17.43 5.80 2.64
CA ARG A 68 -16.79 4.91 1.66
C ARG A 68 -17.04 3.44 1.97
N ASP A 69 -16.98 3.06 3.25
CA ASP A 69 -17.29 1.71 3.73
C ASP A 69 -18.77 1.36 3.48
N ALA A 70 -19.69 2.26 3.81
CA ALA A 70 -21.12 2.10 3.55
C ALA A 70 -21.43 1.96 2.06
N LYS A 71 -20.74 2.72 1.20
CA LYS A 71 -20.80 2.61 -0.27
C LYS A 71 -20.10 1.36 -0.80
N ARG A 72 -19.40 0.60 0.05
CA ARG A 72 -18.58 -0.57 -0.31
C ARG A 72 -17.68 -0.28 -1.50
N ILE A 73 -17.03 0.89 -1.48
CA ILE A 73 -16.11 1.28 -2.57
C ILE A 73 -15.00 0.24 -2.65
N LYS A 74 -14.91 -0.43 -3.81
CA LYS A 74 -13.87 -1.41 -4.09
C LYS A 74 -12.75 -0.77 -4.90
N LEU A 75 -11.53 -1.20 -4.65
CA LEU A 75 -10.43 -0.91 -5.54
C LEU A 75 -10.60 -1.71 -6.84
N ASN A 76 -10.64 -0.98 -7.95
CA ASN A 76 -10.57 -1.56 -9.28
C ASN A 76 -9.11 -1.53 -9.76
N TRP A 77 -8.41 -2.66 -9.61
CA TRP A 77 -7.02 -2.78 -10.03
C TRP A 77 -6.91 -2.82 -11.55
N GLN A 78 -6.51 -1.70 -12.14
CA GLN A 78 -6.30 -1.59 -13.59
C GLN A 78 -4.87 -1.97 -14.02
N PHE A 79 -3.92 -1.96 -13.08
CA PHE A 79 -2.52 -2.28 -13.37
C PHE A 79 -2.27 -3.79 -13.24
N SER A 80 -2.41 -4.49 -14.37
CA SER A 80 -2.26 -5.95 -14.41
C SER A 80 -0.79 -6.40 -14.38
N ILE A 81 -0.54 -7.66 -14.03
CA ILE A 81 0.81 -8.26 -14.08
C ILE A 81 1.45 -8.13 -15.48
N PRO A 82 0.73 -8.39 -16.61
CA PRO A 82 1.26 -8.11 -17.94
C PRO A 82 1.63 -6.64 -18.15
N ALA A 83 0.80 -5.69 -17.71
CA ALA A 83 1.10 -4.27 -17.80
C ALA A 83 2.35 -3.90 -16.99
N ALA A 84 2.51 -4.48 -15.80
CA ALA A 84 3.71 -4.32 -14.96
C ALA A 84 4.98 -4.80 -15.66
N ARG A 85 4.92 -5.99 -16.26
CA ARG A 85 6.05 -6.61 -16.97
C ARG A 85 6.53 -5.78 -18.16
N ARG A 86 5.60 -5.14 -18.88
CA ARG A 86 5.93 -4.20 -19.96
C ARG A 86 6.47 -2.89 -19.43
N LYS A 87 5.76 -2.26 -18.49
CA LYS A 87 6.11 -0.93 -17.97
C LYS A 87 7.46 -0.89 -17.27
N LEU A 88 7.80 -1.95 -16.53
CA LEU A 88 9.05 -2.05 -15.75
C LEU A 88 10.14 -2.84 -16.49
N ASN A 89 9.95 -3.17 -17.77
CA ASN A 89 10.85 -4.03 -18.52
C ASN A 89 12.29 -3.51 -18.58
N SER A 90 12.47 -2.19 -18.70
CA SER A 90 13.78 -1.54 -18.69
C SER A 90 14.60 -1.90 -17.45
N HIS A 91 13.96 -1.92 -16.27
CA HIS A 91 14.59 -2.29 -15.01
C HIS A 91 14.83 -3.80 -14.92
N TYR A 92 13.88 -4.61 -15.37
CA TYR A 92 14.01 -6.06 -15.33
C TYR A 92 15.15 -6.58 -16.23
N ARG A 93 15.37 -5.96 -17.39
CA ARG A 93 16.48 -6.28 -18.29
C ARG A 93 17.86 -5.96 -17.71
N GLN A 94 17.96 -4.91 -16.89
CA GLN A 94 19.23 -4.57 -16.22
C GLN A 94 19.66 -5.64 -15.21
N VAL A 95 18.69 -6.36 -14.62
CA VAL A 95 18.96 -7.43 -13.66
C VAL A 95 19.13 -8.78 -14.36
N VAL A 96 18.26 -9.11 -15.32
CA VAL A 96 18.27 -10.37 -16.07
C VAL A 96 17.93 -10.10 -17.55
N PRO A 97 18.88 -10.27 -18.50
CA PRO A 97 18.71 -9.90 -19.91
C PRO A 97 17.53 -10.61 -20.63
N GLU A 98 17.19 -11.83 -20.23
CA GLU A 98 16.10 -12.64 -20.78
C GLU A 98 14.71 -12.01 -20.55
N ASN A 99 14.61 -11.02 -19.66
CA ASN A 99 13.39 -10.24 -19.49
C ASN A 99 13.03 -9.42 -20.74
N SER A 100 13.90 -9.31 -21.73
CA SER A 100 13.59 -8.66 -23.03
C SER A 100 12.33 -9.20 -23.71
N LYS A 101 11.93 -10.44 -23.41
CA LYS A 101 10.65 -11.00 -23.88
C LYS A 101 9.40 -10.20 -23.54
N PHE A 102 9.45 -9.28 -22.57
CA PHE A 102 8.32 -8.41 -22.23
C PHE A 102 8.35 -7.03 -22.92
N SER A 103 9.26 -6.76 -23.87
CA SER A 103 9.26 -5.52 -24.65
C SER A 103 8.31 -5.52 -25.85
N ASP A 104 7.98 -6.71 -26.38
CA ASP A 104 7.38 -6.87 -27.71
C ASP A 104 5.92 -7.39 -27.66
N THR A 105 5.22 -7.19 -26.55
CA THR A 105 3.78 -7.51 -26.37
C THR A 105 3.03 -6.33 -25.78
#